data_AF-A0A920KHB2-F1
#
_entry.id   AF-A0A920KHB2-F1
#
_cell.length_a   1.000
_cell.length_b   1.000
_cell.length_c   1.000
_cell.angle_alpha   90.00
_cell.angle_beta   90.00
_cell.angle_gamma   90.00
#
_symmetry.space_group_name_H-M   'P 1'
#
loop_
_entity.id
_entity.type
_entity.pdbx_description
1 polymer ?
#
loop_
_entity_poly.entity_id
_entity_poly.type
_entity_poly.pdbx_seq_one_letter_code
_entity_poly.pdbx_strand_id
1 'polypeptide(L)'
;MFGKTVFSLMLALVSGSIGGMLFYGLGLPAPWLSGSMVGVTLAVLLRIPCEFPKSWHPGLFVILGLSMGSGVKPETLTRIHQWPISILIIFFTVIFIILATYFYQRHIAG
;
A
#
# COMPACT_ATOMS: atom_id res chain seq x y z
N MET A 1 11.18 5.82 -24.03
CA MET A 1 10.88 5.09 -22.78
C MET A 1 10.10 5.92 -21.77
N PHE A 2 10.53 7.16 -21.46
CA PHE A 2 9.84 8.06 -20.51
C PHE A 2 8.35 8.34 -20.83
N GLY A 3 7.99 8.57 -22.10
CA GLY A 3 6.62 8.95 -22.47
C GLY A 3 5.55 7.91 -22.14
N LYS A 4 5.87 6.61 -22.28
CA LYS A 4 4.93 5.53 -21.93
C LYS A 4 4.73 5.42 -20.42
N THR A 5 5.81 5.57 -19.63
CA THR A 5 5.73 5.54 -18.17
C THR A 5 4.93 6.72 -17.61
N VAL A 6 5.10 7.92 -18.17
CA VAL A 6 4.30 9.09 -17.75
C VAL A 6 2.82 8.89 -18.03
N PHE A 7 2.47 8.32 -19.18
CA PHE A 7 1.09 7.96 -19.51
C PHE A 7 0.52 6.95 -18.49
N SER A 8 1.24 5.86 -18.22
CA SER A 8 0.85 4.86 -17.22
C SER A 8 0.65 5.43 -15.82
N LEU A 9 1.52 6.37 -15.41
CA LEU A 9 1.40 7.07 -14.13
C LEU A 9 0.15 7.95 -14.06
N MET A 10 -0.16 8.68 -15.14
CA MET A 10 -1.38 9.48 -15.22
C MET A 10 -2.63 8.60 -15.13
N LEU A 11 -2.65 7.44 -15.81
CA LEU A 11 -3.78 6.51 -15.71
C LEU A 11 -3.93 5.94 -14.31
N ALA A 12 -2.83 5.60 -13.64
CA ALA A 12 -2.87 5.15 -12.25
C ALA A 12 -3.39 6.25 -11.31
N LEU A 13 -2.96 7.51 -11.49
CA LEU A 13 -3.42 8.66 -10.72
C LEU A 13 -4.91 8.93 -10.91
N VAL A 14 -5.39 8.88 -12.15
CA VAL A 14 -6.82 9.10 -12.46
C VAL A 14 -7.66 7.97 -11.87
N SER A 15 -7.28 6.70 -12.09
CA SER A 15 -8.02 5.56 -11.55
C SER A 15 -8.03 5.55 -10.02
N GLY A 16 -6.90 5.87 -9.40
CA GLY A 16 -6.79 5.98 -7.95
C GLY A 16 -7.63 7.13 -7.38
N SER A 17 -7.67 8.28 -8.08
CA SER A 17 -8.50 9.43 -7.67
C SER A 17 -9.99 9.12 -7.77
N ILE A 18 -10.42 8.44 -8.83
CA ILE A 18 -11.82 7.99 -9.00
C ILE A 18 -12.19 7.02 -7.87
N GLY A 19 -11.35 6.02 -7.60
CA GLY A 19 -11.59 5.08 -6.50
C GLY A 19 -11.62 5.76 -5.12
N GLY A 20 -10.73 6.71 -4.88
CA GLY A 20 -10.70 7.52 -3.65
C GLY A 20 -11.95 8.39 -3.48
N MET A 21 -12.43 9.02 -4.55
CA MET A 21 -13.62 9.86 -4.53
C MET A 21 -14.89 9.05 -4.29
N LEU A 22 -14.98 7.83 -4.87
CA LEU A 22 -16.06 6.88 -4.59
C LEU A 22 -16.05 6.44 -3.11
N PHE A 23 -14.89 6.09 -2.57
CA PHE A 23 -14.78 5.68 -1.16
C PHE A 23 -15.04 6.82 -0.18
N TYR A 24 -14.69 8.05 -0.56
CA TYR A 24 -15.03 9.24 0.20
C TYR A 24 -16.55 9.44 0.28
N GLY A 25 -17.27 9.24 -0.82
CA GLY A 25 -18.74 9.26 -0.84
C GLY A 25 -19.40 8.15 0.00
N LEU A 26 -18.74 7.01 0.17
CA LEU A 26 -19.22 5.88 0.98
C LEU A 26 -18.89 6.02 2.48
N GLY A 27 -18.14 7.04 2.90
CA GLY A 27 -17.80 7.25 4.31
C GLY A 27 -16.84 6.21 4.90
N LEU A 28 -16.08 5.50 4.07
CA LEU A 28 -15.16 4.46 4.51
C LEU A 28 -13.89 5.05 5.17
N PRO A 29 -13.28 4.35 6.15
CA PRO A 29 -12.03 4.80 6.78
C PRO A 29 -10.88 4.80 5.78
N ALA A 30 -10.01 5.82 5.87
CA ALA A 30 -8.89 6.04 4.94
C ALA A 30 -9.30 5.98 3.44
N PRO A 31 -10.30 6.77 3.01
CA PRO A 31 -10.95 6.61 1.71
C PRO A 31 -10.00 6.85 0.53
N TRP A 32 -9.09 7.81 0.67
CA TRP A 32 -8.09 8.12 -0.34
C TRP A 32 -7.03 7.03 -0.50
N LEU A 33 -6.75 6.26 0.55
CA LEU A 33 -5.73 5.22 0.53
C LEU A 33 -6.33 3.90 0.07
N SER A 34 -7.42 3.45 0.72
CA SER A 34 -8.14 2.23 0.35
C SER A 34 -8.81 2.34 -1.03
N GLY A 35 -9.49 3.45 -1.30
CA GLY A 35 -10.15 3.69 -2.58
C GLY A 35 -9.17 3.81 -3.73
N SER A 36 -8.00 4.42 -3.52
CA SER A 36 -6.95 4.47 -4.54
C SER A 36 -6.37 3.08 -4.84
N MET A 37 -6.09 2.27 -3.81
CA MET A 37 -5.64 0.89 -4.01
C MET A 37 -6.65 0.09 -4.83
N VAL A 38 -7.94 0.12 -4.46
CA VAL A 38 -9.00 -0.59 -5.19
C VAL A 38 -9.15 -0.07 -6.61
N GLY A 39 -9.13 1.25 -6.81
CA GLY A 39 -9.23 1.88 -8.12
C GLY A 39 -8.08 1.51 -9.06
N VAL A 40 -6.84 1.52 -8.55
CA VAL A 40 -5.65 1.10 -9.33
C VAL A 40 -5.67 -0.41 -9.58
N THR A 41 -6.04 -1.23 -8.59
CA THR A 41 -6.18 -2.69 -8.78
C THR A 41 -7.22 -3.02 -9.85
N LEU A 42 -8.37 -2.36 -9.85
CA LEU A 42 -9.38 -2.53 -10.89
C LEU A 42 -8.85 -2.14 -12.28
N ALA A 43 -8.14 -1.02 -12.39
CA ALA A 43 -7.50 -0.63 -13.65
C ALA A 43 -6.51 -1.70 -14.16
N VAL A 44 -5.67 -2.23 -13.26
CA VAL A 44 -4.72 -3.31 -13.60
C VAL A 44 -5.45 -4.59 -14.02
N LEU A 45 -6.53 -4.96 -13.33
CA LEU A 45 -7.37 -6.11 -13.70
C LEU A 45 -8.03 -5.94 -15.07
N LEU A 46 -8.39 -4.71 -15.43
CA LEU A 46 -8.88 -4.33 -16.75
C LEU A 46 -7.76 -4.26 -17.82
N ARG A 47 -6.54 -4.73 -17.51
CA ARG A 47 -5.35 -4.69 -18.36
C ARG A 47 -4.88 -3.29 -18.74
N ILE A 48 -5.22 -2.28 -17.94
CA ILE A 48 -4.68 -0.93 -18.12
C ILE A 48 -3.21 -0.96 -17.68
N PRO A 49 -2.26 -0.52 -18.53
CA PRO A 49 -0.85 -0.52 -18.18
C PRO A 49 -0.55 0.54 -17.12
N CYS A 50 -0.61 0.16 -15.85
CA CYS A 50 -0.21 0.99 -14.71
C CYS A 50 1.22 0.64 -14.27
N GLU A 51 2.18 0.76 -15.19
CA GLU A 51 3.58 0.48 -14.90
C GLU A 51 4.21 1.58 -14.06
N PHE A 52 4.78 1.19 -12.91
CA PHE A 52 5.50 2.10 -12.01
C PHE A 52 7.02 1.87 -12.11
N PRO A 53 7.83 2.93 -12.29
CA PRO A 53 9.28 2.78 -12.36
C PRO A 53 9.86 2.30 -11.01
N LYS A 54 10.63 1.21 -11.04
CA LYS A 54 11.21 0.59 -9.83
C LYS A 54 12.07 1.56 -9.01
N SER A 55 12.74 2.51 -9.65
CA SER A 55 13.60 3.52 -8.99
C SER A 55 12.84 4.46 -8.04
N TRP A 56 11.52 4.59 -8.17
CA TRP A 56 10.70 5.47 -7.33
C TRP A 56 10.19 4.80 -6.05
N HIS A 57 10.24 3.47 -6.00
CA HIS A 57 9.75 2.71 -4.84
C HIS A 57 10.45 3.12 -3.54
N PRO A 58 11.78 3.26 -3.47
CA PRO A 58 12.45 3.63 -2.22
C PRO A 58 11.93 4.94 -1.62
N GLY A 59 11.76 5.99 -2.44
CA GLY A 59 11.22 7.27 -1.99
C GLY A 59 9.77 7.17 -1.50
N LEU A 60 8.94 6.39 -2.20
CA LEU A 60 7.55 6.13 -1.79
C LEU A 60 7.48 5.37 -0.46
N PHE A 61 8.30 4.34 -0.27
CA PHE A 61 8.37 3.60 1.00
C PHE A 61 8.80 4.49 2.17
N VAL A 62 9.75 5.41 1.95
CA VAL A 62 10.14 6.40 2.97
C VAL A 62 8.97 7.31 3.34
N ILE A 63 8.26 7.86 2.36
CA ILE A 63 7.09 8.73 2.60
C ILE A 63 5.98 7.98 3.34
N LEU A 64 5.66 6.75 2.91
CA LEU A 64 4.67 5.90 3.58
C LEU A 64 5.07 5.59 5.03
N GLY A 65 6.35 5.27 5.26
CA GLY A 65 6.89 5.03 6.59
C GLY A 65 6.82 6.27 7.48
N LEU A 66 7.19 7.44 6.96
CA LEU A 66 7.09 8.72 7.68
C LEU A 66 5.64 9.08 8.00
N SER A 67 4.71 8.85 7.07
CA SER A 67 3.28 9.13 7.27
C SER A 67 2.65 8.22 8.33
N MET A 68 3.04 6.94 8.38
CA MET A 68 2.59 6.03 9.44
C MET A 68 3.28 6.35 10.78
N GLY A 69 4.56 6.69 10.76
CA GLY A 69 5.35 7.00 11.95
C GLY A 69 4.96 8.32 12.62
N SER A 70 4.58 9.34 11.86
CA SER A 70 4.15 10.64 12.41
C SER A 70 2.84 10.55 13.21
N GLY A 71 2.04 9.49 13.01
CA GLY A 71 0.85 9.21 13.80
C GLY A 71 1.15 8.68 15.21
N VAL A 72 2.39 8.30 15.50
CA VAL A 72 2.80 7.79 16.82
C VAL A 72 3.00 8.96 17.77
N LYS A 73 2.01 9.21 18.62
CA LYS A 73 2.06 10.22 19.68
C LYS A 73 2.55 9.61 21.00
N PRO A 74 3.15 10.40 21.91
CA PRO A 74 3.55 9.91 23.24
C PRO A 74 2.40 9.31 24.06
N GLU A 75 1.16 9.73 23.84
CA GLU A 75 -0.01 9.11 24.49
C GLU A 75 -0.30 7.68 23.96
N THR A 76 0.08 7.38 22.72
CA THR A 76 -0.06 6.04 22.14
C THR A 76 1.00 5.09 22.70
N LEU A 77 2.21 5.59 22.95
CA LEU A 77 3.32 4.83 23.56
C LEU A 77 3.02 4.42 25.00
N THR A 78 2.33 5.27 25.76
CA THR A 78 1.91 4.94 27.14
C THR A 78 0.78 3.90 27.17
N ARG A 79 -0.07 3.86 26.13
CA ARG A 79 -1.12 2.83 25.97
C ARG A 79 -0.65 1.55 25.30
N ILE A 80 0.64 1.41 24.96
CA ILE A 80 1.17 0.23 24.26
C ILE A 80 0.94 -1.07 25.05
N HIS A 81 0.92 -0.97 26.38
CA HIS A 81 0.59 -2.08 27.29
C HIS A 81 -0.86 -2.58 27.16
N GLN A 82 -1.76 -1.81 26.53
CA GLN A 82 -3.15 -2.22 26.32
C GLN A 82 -3.32 -3.09 25.07
N TRP A 83 -2.38 -3.05 24.12
CA TRP A 83 -2.47 -3.78 22.85
C TRP A 83 -1.31 -4.78 22.58
N PRO A 84 -0.77 -5.51 23.58
CA PRO A 84 0.37 -6.40 23.37
C PRO A 84 0.02 -7.56 22.43
N ILE A 85 -1.21 -8.06 22.52
CA ILE A 85 -1.71 -9.13 21.65
C ILE A 85 -1.70 -8.70 20.17
N SER A 86 -2.15 -7.47 19.87
CA SER A 86 -2.20 -6.97 18.49
C SER A 86 -0.81 -6.81 17.89
N ILE A 87 0.14 -6.31 18.69
CA ILE A 87 1.55 -6.18 18.28
C ILE A 87 2.16 -7.56 17.99
N LEU A 88 1.90 -8.53 18.87
CA LEU A 88 2.39 -9.89 18.72
C LEU A 88 1.84 -10.54 17.44
N ILE A 89 0.53 -10.41 17.19
CA ILE A 89 -0.13 -10.94 15.99
C ILE A 89 0.48 -10.33 14.74
N ILE A 90 0.59 -9.00 14.67
CA ILE A 90 1.18 -8.32 13.50
C ILE A 90 2.61 -8.79 13.27
N PHE A 91 3.42 -8.90 14.33
CA PHE A 91 4.80 -9.38 14.25
C PHE A 91 4.88 -10.77 13.61
N PHE A 92 4.09 -11.72 14.11
CA PHE A 92 4.05 -13.08 13.56
C PHE A 92 3.48 -13.12 12.14
N THR A 93 2.42 -12.37 11.86
CA THR A 93 1.85 -12.28 10.51
C THR A 93 2.87 -11.77 9.50
N VAL A 94 3.64 -10.72 9.82
CA VAL A 94 4.68 -10.19 8.93
C VAL A 94 5.77 -11.22 8.67
N ILE A 95 6.25 -11.91 9.72
CA ILE A 95 7.23 -13.00 9.57
C ILE A 95 6.68 -14.09 8.65
N PHE A 96 5.43 -14.50 8.85
CA PHE A 96 4.81 -15.57 8.07
C PHE A 96 4.66 -15.18 6.60
N ILE A 97 4.25 -13.94 6.30
CA ILE A 97 4.17 -13.42 4.93
C ILE A 97 5.54 -13.40 4.27
N ILE A 98 6.59 -12.95 4.98
CA ILE A 98 7.96 -12.92 4.45
C ILE A 98 8.43 -14.34 4.14
N LEU A 99 8.26 -15.28 5.07
CA LEU A 99 8.64 -16.69 4.88
C LEU A 99 7.87 -17.36 3.74
N ALA A 100 6.55 -17.17 3.69
CA ALA A 100 5.71 -17.72 2.64
C ALA A 100 6.08 -17.15 1.27
N THR A 101 6.31 -15.84 1.18
CA THR A 101 6.73 -15.18 -0.05
C THR A 101 8.12 -15.65 -0.48
N TYR A 102 9.06 -15.76 0.47
CA TYR A 102 10.40 -16.26 0.21
C TYR A 102 10.37 -17.70 -0.30
N PHE A 103 9.60 -18.57 0.35
CA PHE A 103 9.43 -19.96 -0.06
C PHE A 103 8.80 -20.07 -1.45
N TYR A 104 7.71 -19.32 -1.70
CA TYR A 104 7.06 -19.26 -3.00
C TYR A 104 8.01 -18.83 -4.11
N GLN A 105 8.76 -17.74 -3.87
CA GLN A 105 9.69 -17.21 -4.86
C GLN A 105 10.87 -18.16 -5.12
N ARG A 106 11.32 -18.89 -4.09
CA ARG A 106 12.46 -19.82 -4.17
C ARG A 106 12.11 -21.21 -4.71
N HIS A 107 10.85 -21.66 -4.62
CA HIS A 107 10.46 -23.00 -5.08
C HIS A 107 9.58 -23.04 -6.33
N ILE A 108 8.86 -21.96 -6.65
CA ILE A 108 7.89 -21.97 -7.76
C ILE A 108 8.32 -21.03 -8.90
N ALA A 109 9.02 -19.94 -8.58
CA ALA A 109 9.44 -18.93 -9.56
C ALA A 109 10.95 -18.94 -9.87
N GLY A 110 11.71 -19.86 -9.26
CA GLY A 110 13.15 -20.04 -9.45
C GLY A 110 13.49 -21.43 -9.95
#